data_AF-A0A8D2M4L7-F1
#
_entry.id   AF-A0A8D2M4L7-F1
#
_cell.length_a   1.000
_cell.length_b   1.000
_cell.length_c   1.000
_cell.angle_alpha   90.00
_cell.angle_beta   90.00
_cell.angle_gamma   90.00
#
_symmetry.space_group_name_H-M   'P 1'
#
loop_
_entity.id
_entity.type
_entity.pdbx_description
1 polymer ?
#
loop_
_entity_poly.entity_id
_entity_poly.type
_entity_poly.pdbx_seq_one_letter_code
_entity_poly.pdbx_strand_id
1 'polypeptide(L)'
;MTVVEKGKLPVNWSAECWEIYALLKGLKWLDKKNGTIFTDSKYAYGVVHTFGKIWAERGFVNSKGKTLIHEGLIRAVLEALKRPKEIAVVHTKGHQKDDTREIKGNLADITAKRAKVENSEKILKLNEIGDENDDDDRGKEEIPIFNEKEQEELLKHGADQNEKGEWRMPEGRQVLNKALTRKILEDLHKTYYNNPQFFNQLFSGLDHHILAGRFRTETLNTSPYTYEVAPVLVLMEEQVLAKLRELVGWSSGDGIFAPGGSMSNMLAMNVARFRRFPESRSRGNWDLPRLGLFASQESHYSILKGAALLGIGTDNVHLVRTDERGKMIPEELEKEIQRVKAEGSEPLFVCATSGTTVLGAFDPLDAIADVCARHGLWLHVDAAWGGSALLSPRLRHLLAGIHRSDSVTWNPHKLLMVGLQCSAFLLRDSSGLLQRCHGVGASYLFQRDKFYDVSLDTGDKSPQCGRRADGLKLWILWKAVGTRGLAQRVERAFAASRYLLEQVKRREGFQLVMEVRVMVEWRMGDMDT
;
A
#
# COMPACT_ATOMS: atom_id res chain seq x y z
N MET A 1 -28.69 22.21 -16.11
CA MET A 1 -28.09 21.02 -16.75
C MET A 1 -28.97 20.66 -17.93
N THR A 2 -28.38 20.58 -19.12
CA THR A 2 -29.05 20.20 -20.37
C THR A 2 -28.51 18.85 -20.80
N VAL A 3 -29.39 17.95 -21.25
CA VAL A 3 -28.97 16.66 -21.82
C VAL A 3 -28.43 16.93 -23.22
N VAL A 4 -27.16 16.66 -23.44
CA VAL A 4 -26.50 16.86 -24.74
C VAL A 4 -26.70 15.66 -25.66
N GLU A 5 -26.64 14.44 -25.12
CA GLU A 5 -26.81 13.19 -25.86
C GLU A 5 -27.48 12.15 -24.95
N LYS A 6 -28.47 11.42 -25.46
CA LYS A 6 -29.08 10.25 -24.80
C LYS A 6 -29.45 9.21 -25.86
N GLY A 7 -29.29 7.92 -25.56
CA GLY A 7 -29.62 6.85 -26.50
C GLY A 7 -29.51 5.46 -25.88
N LYS A 8 -30.10 4.46 -26.54
CA LYS A 8 -29.98 3.06 -26.15
C LYS A 8 -28.64 2.51 -26.64
N LEU A 9 -27.92 1.84 -25.76
CA LEU A 9 -26.58 1.34 -26.01
C LEU A 9 -26.64 -0.08 -26.64
N PRO A 10 -25.78 -0.41 -27.62
CA PRO A 10 -25.65 -1.77 -28.18
C PRO A 10 -25.62 -2.91 -27.15
N VAL A 11 -26.34 -3.99 -27.42
CA VAL A 11 -26.54 -5.09 -26.44
C VAL A 11 -25.29 -5.98 -26.31
N ASN A 12 -24.36 -5.89 -27.27
CA ASN A 12 -23.17 -6.74 -27.37
C ASN A 12 -21.92 -6.16 -26.70
N TRP A 13 -22.00 -5.00 -26.04
CA TRP A 13 -20.86 -4.39 -25.35
C TRP A 13 -20.98 -4.56 -23.83
N SER A 14 -19.85 -4.79 -23.16
CA SER A 14 -19.75 -4.87 -21.70
C SER A 14 -20.05 -3.52 -21.04
N ALA A 15 -20.38 -3.53 -19.74
CA ALA A 15 -20.52 -2.29 -18.95
C ALA A 15 -19.23 -1.44 -19.00
N GLU A 16 -18.07 -2.08 -18.92
CA GLU A 16 -16.76 -1.42 -19.02
C GLU A 16 -16.53 -0.74 -20.39
N CYS A 17 -16.98 -1.36 -21.49
CA CYS A 17 -16.99 -0.73 -22.82
C CYS A 17 -17.79 0.58 -22.81
N TRP A 18 -18.96 0.58 -22.16
CA TRP A 18 -19.85 1.74 -22.10
C TRP A 18 -19.24 2.90 -21.32
N GLU A 19 -18.62 2.59 -20.20
CA GLU A 19 -17.96 3.57 -19.36
C GLU A 19 -16.80 4.27 -20.11
N ILE A 20 -15.97 3.50 -20.83
CA ILE A 20 -14.90 4.06 -21.67
C ILE A 20 -15.47 4.86 -22.85
N TYR A 21 -16.53 4.39 -23.49
CA TYR A 21 -17.13 5.07 -24.62
C TYR A 21 -17.79 6.40 -24.23
N ALA A 22 -18.47 6.44 -23.08
CA ALA A 22 -19.05 7.67 -22.54
C ALA A 22 -17.96 8.72 -22.27
N LEU A 23 -16.82 8.29 -21.70
CA LEU A 23 -15.65 9.13 -21.53
C LEU A 23 -15.11 9.64 -22.89
N LEU A 24 -14.95 8.76 -23.88
CA LEU A 24 -14.51 9.13 -25.23
C LEU A 24 -15.40 10.20 -25.85
N LYS A 25 -16.73 10.06 -25.68
CA LYS A 25 -17.70 11.04 -26.17
C LYS A 25 -17.57 12.39 -25.45
N GLY A 26 -17.44 12.37 -24.13
CA GLY A 26 -17.18 13.58 -23.35
C GLY A 26 -15.91 14.29 -23.82
N LEU A 27 -14.83 13.56 -24.03
CA LEU A 27 -13.55 14.09 -24.52
C LEU A 27 -13.65 14.69 -25.92
N LYS A 28 -14.35 14.02 -26.85
CA LYS A 28 -14.60 14.55 -28.20
C LYS A 28 -15.47 15.81 -28.17
N TRP A 29 -16.43 15.89 -27.26
CA TRP A 29 -17.27 17.09 -27.11
C TRP A 29 -16.49 18.31 -26.61
N LEU A 30 -15.46 18.04 -25.79
CA LEU A 30 -14.52 19.02 -25.27
C LEU A 30 -13.36 19.35 -26.23
N ASP A 31 -13.39 18.90 -27.49
CA ASP A 31 -12.35 19.23 -28.48
C ASP A 31 -12.14 20.76 -28.56
N LYS A 32 -10.88 21.18 -28.33
CA LYS A 32 -10.44 22.59 -28.24
C LYS A 32 -11.13 23.45 -27.18
N LYS A 33 -11.83 22.85 -26.21
CA LYS A 33 -12.49 23.53 -25.08
C LYS A 33 -11.83 23.14 -23.75
N ASN A 34 -12.10 23.92 -22.71
CA ASN A 34 -11.78 23.56 -21.33
C ASN A 34 -13.00 22.86 -20.72
N GLY A 35 -12.80 21.86 -19.87
CA GLY A 35 -13.92 21.26 -19.15
C GLY A 35 -13.53 20.16 -18.16
N THR A 36 -14.45 19.87 -17.25
CA THR A 36 -14.35 18.75 -16.32
C THR A 36 -15.34 17.66 -16.69
N ILE A 37 -14.86 16.42 -16.83
CA ILE A 37 -15.68 15.21 -16.96
C ILE A 37 -15.79 14.55 -15.58
N PHE A 38 -17.00 14.47 -15.05
CA PHE A 38 -17.30 13.68 -13.87
C PHE A 38 -17.73 12.27 -14.29
N THR A 39 -17.14 11.25 -13.69
CA THR A 39 -17.47 9.84 -13.97
C THR A 39 -17.60 9.05 -12.68
N ASP A 40 -18.59 8.18 -12.60
CA ASP A 40 -18.74 7.18 -11.54
C ASP A 40 -18.02 5.86 -11.84
N SER A 41 -17.46 5.73 -13.05
CA SER A 41 -16.65 4.58 -13.44
C SER A 41 -15.24 4.70 -12.89
N LYS A 42 -14.90 3.82 -11.96
CA LYS A 42 -13.51 3.58 -11.54
C LYS A 42 -12.65 3.10 -12.71
N TYR A 43 -13.23 2.36 -13.64
CA TYR A 43 -12.50 1.81 -14.77
C TYR A 43 -12.08 2.92 -15.74
N ALA A 44 -13.03 3.75 -16.21
CA ALA A 44 -12.75 4.89 -17.07
C ALA A 44 -11.78 5.89 -16.40
N TYR A 45 -11.99 6.18 -15.11
CA TYR A 45 -11.05 7.00 -14.33
C TYR A 45 -9.64 6.39 -14.29
N GLY A 46 -9.54 5.09 -14.02
CA GLY A 46 -8.28 4.37 -14.00
C GLY A 46 -7.57 4.36 -15.36
N VAL A 47 -8.31 4.24 -16.47
CA VAL A 47 -7.74 4.32 -17.83
C VAL A 47 -7.05 5.67 -18.06
N VAL A 48 -7.68 6.77 -17.66
CA VAL A 48 -7.12 8.12 -17.86
C VAL A 48 -5.90 8.36 -16.97
N HIS A 49 -5.98 8.01 -15.68
CA HIS A 49 -5.02 8.48 -14.68
C HIS A 49 -3.87 7.51 -14.41
N THR A 50 -4.02 6.23 -14.73
CA THR A 50 -3.04 5.22 -14.32
C THR A 50 -2.76 4.21 -15.42
N PHE A 51 -3.78 3.50 -15.88
CA PHE A 51 -3.60 2.29 -16.65
C PHE A 51 -3.37 2.55 -18.14
N GLY A 52 -4.03 3.55 -18.73
CA GLY A 52 -3.98 3.77 -20.18
C GLY A 52 -2.56 4.05 -20.69
N LYS A 53 -1.80 4.91 -20.00
CA LYS A 53 -0.40 5.19 -20.37
C LYS A 53 0.50 3.96 -20.19
N ILE A 54 0.35 3.25 -19.07
CA ILE A 54 1.10 2.01 -18.78
C ILE A 54 0.81 0.94 -19.84
N TRP A 55 -0.44 0.78 -20.25
CA TRP A 55 -0.82 -0.16 -21.29
C TRP A 55 -0.29 0.26 -22.66
N ALA A 56 -0.34 1.55 -23.01
CA ALA A 56 0.25 2.05 -24.26
C ALA A 56 1.76 1.78 -24.34
N GLU A 57 2.50 1.98 -23.25
CA GLU A 57 3.93 1.67 -23.16
C GLU A 57 4.24 0.17 -23.31
N ARG A 58 3.28 -0.69 -22.95
CA ARG A 58 3.39 -2.15 -23.08
C ARG A 58 2.85 -2.69 -24.41
N GLY A 59 2.38 -1.84 -25.33
CA GLY A 59 1.75 -2.31 -26.56
C GLY A 59 0.35 -2.90 -26.35
N PHE A 60 -0.41 -2.36 -25.39
CA PHE A 60 -1.79 -2.73 -25.06
C PHE A 60 -1.99 -4.20 -24.69
N VAL A 61 -0.97 -4.79 -24.05
CA VAL A 61 -1.08 -6.10 -23.40
C VAL A 61 -1.22 -5.96 -21.90
N ASN A 62 -2.00 -6.85 -21.30
CA ASN A 62 -2.12 -6.94 -19.84
C ASN A 62 -0.86 -7.58 -19.22
N SER A 63 -0.82 -7.66 -17.88
CA SER A 63 0.31 -8.23 -17.14
C SER A 63 0.55 -9.74 -17.37
N LYS A 64 -0.33 -10.40 -18.14
CA LYS A 64 -0.22 -11.81 -18.55
C LYS A 64 0.14 -11.94 -20.04
N GLY A 65 0.50 -10.85 -20.72
CA GLY A 65 0.89 -10.85 -22.13
C GLY A 65 -0.27 -11.03 -23.12
N LYS A 66 -1.53 -10.88 -22.68
CA LYS A 66 -2.71 -10.94 -23.57
C LYS A 66 -3.14 -9.54 -23.98
N THR A 67 -3.55 -9.40 -25.24
CA THR A 67 -4.17 -8.18 -25.79
C THR A 67 -5.37 -7.75 -24.97
N LEU A 68 -5.52 -6.44 -24.76
CA LEU A 68 -6.65 -5.87 -24.04
C LEU A 68 -7.94 -6.02 -24.85
N ILE A 69 -9.00 -6.45 -24.17
CA ILE A 69 -10.33 -6.71 -24.78
C ILE A 69 -10.90 -5.44 -25.45
N HIS A 70 -10.53 -4.24 -24.97
CA HIS A 70 -11.05 -2.95 -25.45
C HIS A 70 -9.96 -2.02 -25.97
N GLU A 71 -8.86 -2.59 -26.49
CA GLU A 71 -7.68 -1.85 -26.97
C GLU A 71 -8.04 -0.65 -27.86
N GLY A 72 -8.87 -0.85 -28.89
CA GLY A 72 -9.23 0.22 -29.83
C GLY A 72 -9.93 1.42 -29.17
N LEU A 73 -10.82 1.16 -28.21
CA LEU A 73 -11.51 2.21 -27.45
C LEU A 73 -10.54 2.92 -26.49
N ILE A 74 -9.64 2.18 -25.84
CA ILE A 74 -8.62 2.76 -24.96
C ILE A 74 -7.68 3.65 -25.76
N ARG A 75 -7.19 3.19 -26.93
CA ARG A 75 -6.39 4.02 -27.85
C ARG A 75 -7.12 5.29 -28.25
N ALA A 76 -8.40 5.17 -28.64
CA ALA A 76 -9.22 6.32 -29.01
C ALA A 76 -9.39 7.32 -27.84
N VAL A 77 -9.53 6.84 -26.61
CA VAL A 77 -9.58 7.70 -25.41
C VAL A 77 -8.25 8.40 -25.18
N LEU A 78 -7.13 7.69 -25.27
CA LEU A 78 -5.79 8.26 -25.09
C LEU A 78 -5.47 9.34 -26.12
N GLU A 79 -5.90 9.17 -27.37
CA GLU A 79 -5.79 10.22 -28.39
C GLU A 79 -6.78 11.36 -28.18
N ALA A 80 -8.01 11.05 -27.76
CA ALA A 80 -9.01 12.08 -27.48
C ALA A 80 -8.66 12.93 -26.25
N LEU A 81 -7.90 12.41 -25.28
CA LEU A 81 -7.40 13.16 -24.13
C LEU A 81 -6.50 14.33 -24.51
N LYS A 82 -5.86 14.28 -25.68
CA LYS A 82 -4.97 15.34 -26.19
C LYS A 82 -5.74 16.49 -26.88
N ARG A 83 -7.04 16.33 -27.11
CA ARG A 83 -7.86 17.25 -27.93
C ARG A 83 -8.42 18.45 -27.17
N PRO A 84 -8.91 18.30 -25.91
CA PRO A 84 -9.27 19.45 -25.09
C PRO A 84 -8.08 20.37 -24.85
N LYS A 85 -8.34 21.67 -24.66
CA LYS A 85 -7.29 22.63 -24.27
C LYS A 85 -6.85 22.38 -22.83
N GLU A 86 -7.81 22.20 -21.94
CA GLU A 86 -7.62 21.77 -20.55
C GLU A 86 -8.71 20.77 -20.17
N ILE A 87 -8.34 19.71 -19.44
CA ILE A 87 -9.25 18.63 -19.08
C ILE A 87 -8.98 18.11 -17.68
N ALA A 88 -10.03 18.06 -16.87
CA ALA A 88 -10.04 17.32 -15.61
C ALA A 88 -11.01 16.13 -15.73
N VAL A 89 -10.57 14.93 -15.38
CA VAL A 89 -11.45 13.75 -15.26
C VAL A 89 -11.54 13.38 -13.78
N VAL A 90 -12.71 13.54 -13.18
CA VAL A 90 -12.91 13.40 -11.73
C VAL A 90 -13.81 12.20 -11.47
N HIS A 91 -13.34 11.29 -10.62
CA HIS A 91 -14.17 10.17 -10.16
C HIS A 91 -15.08 10.59 -9.02
N THR A 92 -16.39 10.32 -9.17
CA THR A 92 -17.42 10.58 -8.17
C THR A 92 -18.07 9.27 -7.73
N LYS A 93 -18.33 9.07 -6.45
CA LYS A 93 -19.05 7.85 -6.00
C LYS A 93 -20.51 7.91 -6.48
N GLY A 94 -20.95 6.90 -7.23
CA GLY A 94 -22.36 6.76 -7.60
C GLY A 94 -23.27 6.62 -6.37
N HIS A 95 -24.48 7.19 -6.46
CA HIS A 95 -25.59 7.03 -5.50
C HIS A 95 -25.38 7.57 -4.08
N GLN A 96 -25.03 8.86 -3.94
CA GLN A 96 -25.16 9.57 -2.66
C GLN A 96 -26.46 10.40 -2.63
N LYS A 97 -27.19 10.37 -1.50
CA LYS A 97 -28.30 11.28 -1.21
C LYS A 97 -27.73 12.52 -0.54
N ASP A 98 -27.34 13.54 -1.31
CA ASP A 98 -26.88 14.81 -0.78
C ASP A 98 -27.18 15.96 -1.76
N ASP A 99 -27.22 17.20 -1.26
CA ASP A 99 -27.79 18.37 -1.98
C ASP A 99 -26.74 19.30 -2.61
N THR A 100 -25.53 18.79 -2.88
CA THR A 100 -24.43 19.59 -3.43
C THR A 100 -24.57 19.85 -4.93
N ARG A 101 -23.89 20.89 -5.44
CA ARG A 101 -23.97 21.31 -6.85
C ARG A 101 -23.45 20.22 -7.81
N GLU A 102 -22.54 19.38 -7.33
CA GLU A 102 -21.92 18.23 -8.01
C GLU A 102 -22.87 17.02 -8.13
N ILE A 103 -23.86 16.89 -7.23
CA ILE A 103 -24.83 15.77 -7.17
C ILE A 103 -26.14 16.07 -7.93
N LYS A 104 -26.26 17.23 -8.60
CA LYS A 104 -27.33 17.46 -9.60
C LYS A 104 -27.30 16.47 -10.79
N GLY A 105 -26.42 15.46 -10.77
CA GLY A 105 -26.41 14.25 -11.61
C GLY A 105 -27.66 13.35 -11.53
N ASN A 106 -28.69 13.70 -10.76
CA ASN A 106 -30.01 13.07 -10.88
C ASN A 106 -30.57 13.18 -12.33
N LEU A 107 -30.14 14.18 -13.11
CA LEU A 107 -30.54 14.30 -14.51
C LEU A 107 -30.02 13.16 -15.40
N ALA A 108 -28.81 12.64 -15.18
CA ALA A 108 -28.23 11.57 -16.00
C ALA A 108 -28.95 10.23 -15.77
N ASP A 109 -29.20 9.87 -14.51
CA ASP A 109 -29.96 8.68 -14.12
C ASP A 109 -31.44 8.76 -14.54
N ILE A 110 -32.10 9.91 -14.33
CA ILE A 110 -33.47 10.14 -14.80
C ILE A 110 -33.53 10.03 -16.33
N THR A 111 -32.53 10.58 -17.04
CA THR A 111 -32.47 10.54 -18.50
C THR A 111 -32.20 9.13 -19.03
N ALA A 112 -31.30 8.37 -18.40
CA ALA A 112 -31.04 6.98 -18.74
C ALA A 112 -32.28 6.10 -18.54
N LYS A 113 -33.03 6.30 -17.44
CA LYS A 113 -34.30 5.60 -17.18
C LYS A 113 -35.38 5.96 -18.21
N ARG A 114 -35.47 7.23 -18.63
CA ARG A 114 -36.41 7.70 -19.67
C ARG A 114 -36.07 7.18 -21.07
N ALA A 115 -34.80 7.05 -21.42
CA ALA A 115 -34.35 6.54 -22.72
C ALA A 115 -34.65 5.05 -22.95
N LYS A 116 -35.01 4.29 -21.90
CA LYS A 116 -35.32 2.86 -21.96
C LYS A 116 -36.73 2.57 -22.54
N VAL A 117 -37.61 3.57 -22.62
CA VAL A 117 -39.07 3.39 -22.85
C VAL A 117 -39.52 3.68 -24.30
N GLU A 118 -38.73 4.36 -25.13
CA GLU A 118 -39.15 4.78 -26.48
C GLU A 118 -38.57 3.91 -27.62
N ASN A 119 -39.48 3.12 -28.23
CA ASN A 119 -39.57 2.64 -29.62
C ASN A 119 -38.53 1.71 -30.30
N SER A 120 -39.10 0.99 -31.26
CA SER A 120 -38.76 -0.26 -31.94
C SER A 120 -37.99 -0.10 -33.27
N GLU A 121 -37.20 -1.15 -33.59
CA GLU A 121 -36.68 -1.55 -34.92
C GLU A 121 -35.80 -0.58 -35.76
N LYS A 122 -34.54 -0.93 -36.07
CA LYS A 122 -34.04 -1.73 -37.21
C LYS A 122 -32.51 -1.78 -37.21
N ILE A 123 -31.96 -2.89 -37.71
CA ILE A 123 -30.56 -3.30 -37.67
C ILE A 123 -29.77 -2.66 -38.83
N LEU A 124 -28.58 -2.12 -38.55
CA LEU A 124 -27.55 -1.83 -39.54
C LEU A 124 -26.23 -2.46 -39.09
N LYS A 125 -25.72 -3.40 -39.92
CA LYS A 125 -24.39 -4.01 -39.81
C LYS A 125 -23.33 -2.95 -40.13
N LEU A 126 -22.24 -2.95 -39.37
CA LEU A 126 -21.02 -2.23 -39.76
C LEU A 126 -20.04 -3.24 -40.38
N ASN A 127 -19.63 -2.92 -41.61
CA ASN A 127 -18.64 -3.61 -42.41
C ASN A 127 -17.24 -3.47 -41.81
N GLU A 128 -16.43 -4.49 -42.08
CA GLU A 128 -14.98 -4.50 -41.89
C GLU A 128 -14.32 -3.36 -42.69
N ILE A 129 -13.41 -2.66 -42.03
CA ILE A 129 -12.39 -1.76 -42.60
C ILE A 129 -11.16 -2.12 -41.75
N GLY A 130 -10.07 -2.68 -42.25
CA GLY A 130 -9.36 -2.47 -43.50
C GLY A 130 -7.92 -2.21 -43.06
N ASP A 131 -7.01 -3.17 -43.29
CA ASP A 131 -5.59 -3.07 -42.95
C ASP A 131 -4.99 -1.82 -43.57
N GLU A 132 -4.64 -0.83 -42.76
CA GLU A 132 -3.71 0.22 -43.15
C GLU A 132 -2.48 0.14 -42.24
N ASN A 133 -1.35 -0.04 -42.91
CA ASN A 133 -0.01 -0.12 -42.36
C ASN A 133 0.32 1.19 -41.61
N ASP A 134 0.42 1.12 -40.29
CA ASP A 134 1.10 2.14 -39.49
C ASP A 134 2.53 1.63 -39.19
N ASP A 135 3.46 2.10 -40.01
CA ASP A 135 4.90 2.12 -39.71
C ASP A 135 5.13 2.98 -38.45
N ASP A 136 5.16 2.33 -37.29
CA ASP A 136 5.58 2.95 -36.03
C ASP A 136 7.13 3.00 -36.01
N ASP A 137 7.65 4.19 -36.34
CA ASP A 137 9.07 4.59 -36.28
C ASP A 137 9.59 4.72 -34.83
N ARG A 138 9.28 3.72 -34.00
CA ARG A 138 10.06 3.42 -32.80
C ARG A 138 11.22 2.57 -33.28
N GLY A 139 12.37 3.20 -33.50
CA GLY A 139 13.62 2.55 -33.88
C GLY A 139 13.73 1.18 -33.21
N LYS A 140 13.70 0.12 -34.03
CA LYS A 140 13.81 -1.26 -33.58
C LYS A 140 15.14 -1.37 -32.84
N GLU A 141 15.13 -1.22 -31.52
CA GLU A 141 16.33 -1.46 -30.73
C GLU A 141 16.70 -2.93 -30.94
N GLU A 142 17.76 -3.16 -31.71
CA GLU A 142 18.24 -4.51 -31.98
C GLU A 142 18.50 -5.21 -30.64
N ILE A 143 17.81 -6.33 -30.43
CA ILE A 143 18.03 -7.18 -29.27
C ILE A 143 19.46 -7.71 -29.39
N PRO A 144 20.35 -7.43 -28.42
CA PRO A 144 21.72 -7.90 -28.51
C PRO A 144 21.76 -9.41 -28.70
N ILE A 145 22.58 -9.90 -29.63
CA ILE A 145 22.80 -11.33 -29.90
C ILE A 145 24.09 -11.83 -29.24
N PHE A 146 24.22 -13.15 -29.09
CA PHE A 146 25.45 -13.77 -28.59
C PHE A 146 26.61 -13.52 -29.57
N ASN A 147 27.76 -13.08 -29.08
CA ASN A 147 28.96 -13.01 -29.91
C ASN A 147 29.59 -14.40 -30.13
N GLU A 148 30.46 -14.55 -31.12
CA GLU A 148 31.08 -15.83 -31.51
C GLU A 148 31.72 -16.56 -30.33
N LYS A 149 32.45 -15.86 -29.44
CA LYS A 149 33.07 -16.48 -28.25
C LYS A 149 32.03 -17.02 -27.27
N GLU A 150 30.92 -16.31 -27.09
CA GLU A 150 29.83 -16.79 -26.24
C GLU A 150 29.13 -18.00 -26.87
N GLN A 151 28.94 -18.01 -28.19
CA GLN A 151 28.35 -19.15 -28.92
C GLN A 151 29.26 -20.39 -28.84
N GLU A 152 30.57 -20.24 -29.02
CA GLU A 152 31.54 -21.34 -28.88
C GLU A 152 31.52 -21.94 -27.47
N GLU A 153 31.48 -21.11 -26.43
CA GLU A 153 31.37 -21.59 -25.05
C GLU A 153 30.04 -22.30 -24.78
N LEU A 154 28.94 -21.78 -25.34
CA LEU A 154 27.63 -22.42 -25.24
C LEU A 154 27.61 -23.81 -25.88
N LEU A 155 28.18 -23.94 -27.09
CA LEU A 155 28.31 -25.22 -27.78
C LEU A 155 29.17 -26.21 -26.98
N LYS A 156 30.28 -25.76 -26.36
CA LYS A 156 31.11 -26.61 -25.48
C LYS A 156 30.33 -27.16 -24.29
N HIS A 157 29.33 -26.43 -23.81
CA HIS A 157 28.46 -26.83 -22.71
C HIS A 157 27.17 -27.54 -23.17
N GLY A 158 27.10 -27.91 -24.45
CA GLY A 158 25.99 -28.67 -25.02
C GLY A 158 24.74 -27.85 -25.31
N ALA A 159 24.83 -26.52 -25.30
CA ALA A 159 23.70 -25.68 -25.66
C ALA A 159 23.49 -25.65 -27.18
N ASP A 160 22.23 -25.57 -27.60
CA ASP A 160 21.81 -25.50 -29.00
C ASP A 160 20.87 -24.31 -29.25
N GLN A 161 20.64 -23.98 -30.51
CA GLN A 161 19.63 -22.99 -30.90
C GLN A 161 18.35 -23.67 -31.34
N ASN A 162 17.22 -23.18 -30.83
CA ASN A 162 15.92 -23.58 -31.36
C ASN A 162 15.60 -22.87 -32.69
N GLU A 163 14.48 -23.25 -33.30
CA GLU A 163 13.99 -22.68 -34.58
C GLU A 163 13.74 -21.16 -34.54
N LYS A 164 13.68 -20.56 -33.34
CA LYS A 164 13.52 -19.12 -33.12
C LYS A 164 14.85 -18.40 -32.88
N GLY A 165 15.98 -19.10 -32.98
CA GLY A 165 17.33 -18.56 -32.74
C GLY A 165 17.70 -18.40 -31.26
N GLU A 166 16.90 -18.93 -30.33
CA GLU A 166 17.16 -18.84 -28.89
C GLU A 166 18.10 -19.96 -28.46
N TRP A 167 19.17 -19.60 -27.74
CA TRP A 167 20.11 -20.55 -27.16
C TRP A 167 19.53 -21.24 -25.93
N ARG A 168 19.61 -22.56 -25.86
CA ARG A 168 19.10 -23.39 -24.76
C ARG A 168 20.13 -24.40 -24.32
N MET A 169 20.22 -24.64 -23.01
CA MET A 169 20.99 -25.74 -22.44
C MET A 169 20.30 -27.09 -22.74
N PRO A 170 20.99 -28.25 -22.65
CA PRO A 170 20.40 -29.58 -22.88
C PRO A 170 19.11 -29.85 -22.08
N GLU A 171 19.01 -29.26 -20.90
CA GLU A 171 17.84 -29.33 -20.00
C GLU A 171 16.70 -28.36 -20.37
N GLY A 172 16.76 -27.72 -21.55
CA GLY A 172 15.72 -26.85 -22.11
C GLY A 172 15.72 -25.40 -21.61
N ARG A 173 16.64 -25.04 -20.71
CA ARG A 173 16.76 -23.70 -20.12
C ARG A 173 17.33 -22.70 -21.13
N GLN A 174 16.57 -21.64 -21.43
CA GLN A 174 17.01 -20.54 -22.28
C GLN A 174 18.15 -19.75 -21.64
N VAL A 175 19.15 -19.39 -22.44
CA VAL A 175 20.29 -18.57 -22.03
C VAL A 175 20.11 -17.14 -22.55
N LEU A 176 20.44 -16.16 -21.71
CA LEU A 176 20.50 -14.75 -22.10
C LEU A 176 21.96 -14.35 -22.33
N ASN A 177 22.23 -13.59 -23.39
CA ASN A 177 23.58 -13.08 -23.62
C ASN A 177 23.93 -11.97 -22.64
N LYS A 178 25.24 -11.71 -22.46
CA LYS A 178 25.73 -10.74 -21.47
C LYS A 178 25.26 -9.33 -21.77
N ALA A 179 25.16 -8.95 -23.05
CA ALA A 179 24.74 -7.61 -23.46
C ALA A 179 23.27 -7.35 -23.12
N LEU A 180 22.37 -8.31 -23.42
CA LEU A 180 20.97 -8.25 -23.04
C LEU A 180 20.81 -8.28 -21.51
N THR A 181 21.56 -9.12 -20.81
CA THR A 181 21.55 -9.16 -19.34
C THR A 181 21.98 -7.82 -18.75
N ARG A 182 23.04 -7.20 -19.28
CA ARG A 182 23.50 -5.88 -18.87
C ARG A 182 22.45 -4.82 -19.16
N LYS A 183 21.84 -4.82 -20.34
CA LYS A 183 20.75 -3.89 -20.69
C LYS A 183 19.57 -4.03 -19.72
N ILE A 184 19.15 -5.26 -19.41
CA ILE A 184 18.11 -5.53 -18.41
C ILE A 184 18.51 -4.95 -17.05
N LEU A 185 19.75 -5.17 -16.59
CA LEU A 185 20.24 -4.62 -15.32
C LEU A 185 20.32 -3.09 -15.32
N GLU A 186 20.72 -2.48 -16.44
CA GLU A 186 20.78 -1.02 -16.61
C GLU A 186 19.37 -0.41 -16.64
N ASP A 187 18.43 -1.01 -17.34
CA ASP A 187 17.05 -0.52 -17.43
C ASP A 187 16.31 -0.72 -16.11
N LEU A 188 16.58 -1.83 -15.42
CA LEU A 188 16.21 -2.00 -14.01
C LEU A 188 16.79 -0.84 -13.19
N HIS A 189 18.08 -0.54 -13.30
CA HIS A 189 18.71 0.56 -12.54
C HIS A 189 18.13 1.95 -12.85
N LYS A 190 17.85 2.25 -14.12
CA LYS A 190 17.27 3.53 -14.59
C LYS A 190 15.84 3.75 -14.08
N THR A 191 15.09 2.66 -13.86
CA THR A 191 13.70 2.73 -13.38
C THR A 191 13.57 2.82 -11.85
N TYR A 192 14.69 2.82 -11.10
CA TYR A 192 14.65 2.70 -9.63
C TYR A 192 14.71 4.00 -8.81
N TYR A 193 14.16 3.85 -7.59
CA TYR A 193 13.64 4.80 -6.60
C TYR A 193 14.66 5.71 -5.87
N ASN A 194 15.83 5.94 -6.46
CA ASN A 194 16.89 6.75 -5.84
C ASN A 194 16.91 8.19 -6.36
N ASN A 195 16.01 8.53 -7.29
CA ASN A 195 15.87 9.89 -7.79
C ASN A 195 15.30 10.80 -6.68
N PRO A 196 15.92 11.95 -6.36
CA PRO A 196 15.38 12.93 -5.41
C PRO A 196 13.97 13.45 -5.75
N GLN A 197 13.52 13.28 -6.99
CA GLN A 197 12.18 13.63 -7.48
C GLN A 197 11.16 12.47 -7.38
N PHE A 198 11.55 11.34 -6.77
CA PHE A 198 10.65 10.21 -6.56
C PHE A 198 9.78 10.42 -5.32
N PHE A 199 8.50 10.75 -5.55
CA PHE A 199 7.48 10.98 -4.51
C PHE A 199 6.28 10.04 -4.60
N ASN A 200 6.38 8.94 -5.35
CA ASN A 200 5.25 8.05 -5.64
C ASN A 200 4.85 7.12 -4.47
N GLN A 201 5.76 6.88 -3.52
CA GLN A 201 5.56 5.89 -2.44
C GLN A 201 5.91 6.50 -1.08
N LEU A 202 5.46 5.83 0.00
CA LEU A 202 5.82 6.19 1.39
C LEU A 202 7.25 5.76 1.80
N PHE A 203 8.08 5.40 0.83
CA PHE A 203 9.51 5.22 0.98
C PHE A 203 10.19 5.88 -0.22
N SER A 204 11.37 6.44 -0.02
CA SER A 204 12.15 7.05 -1.08
C SER A 204 13.63 7.11 -0.68
N GLY A 205 14.50 7.25 -1.68
CA GLY A 205 15.93 7.45 -1.53
C GLY A 205 16.71 6.23 -1.04
N LEU A 206 18.04 6.41 -0.98
CA LEU A 206 19.00 5.39 -0.63
C LEU A 206 20.04 5.95 0.34
N ASP A 207 20.04 5.43 1.56
CA ASP A 207 21.06 5.74 2.55
C ASP A 207 22.24 4.75 2.45
N HIS A 208 23.46 5.26 2.47
CA HIS A 208 24.68 4.46 2.28
C HIS A 208 25.01 3.57 3.49
N HIS A 209 24.71 4.00 4.72
CA HIS A 209 24.85 3.15 5.91
C HIS A 209 23.85 2.00 5.85
N ILE A 210 22.63 2.29 5.41
CA ILE A 210 21.60 1.28 5.17
C ILE A 210 22.03 0.31 4.09
N LEU A 211 22.59 0.78 2.97
CA LEU A 211 23.09 -0.10 1.91
C LEU A 211 24.17 -1.04 2.43
N ALA A 212 25.12 -0.53 3.22
CA ALA A 212 26.14 -1.35 3.87
C ALA A 212 25.50 -2.38 4.82
N GLY A 213 24.49 -1.98 5.59
CA GLY A 213 23.73 -2.88 6.46
C GLY A 213 23.00 -3.98 5.68
N ARG A 214 22.39 -3.65 4.53
CA ARG A 214 21.75 -4.63 3.66
C ARG A 214 22.75 -5.62 3.09
N PHE A 215 23.88 -5.15 2.54
CA PHE A 215 24.94 -6.05 2.07
C PHE A 215 25.44 -6.97 3.19
N ARG A 216 25.58 -6.44 4.42
CA ARG A 216 25.98 -7.27 5.56
C ARG A 216 24.91 -8.31 5.92
N THR A 217 23.63 -7.95 5.93
CA THR A 217 22.54 -8.91 6.15
C THR A 217 22.59 -10.04 5.12
N GLU A 218 22.73 -9.72 3.83
CA GLU A 218 22.78 -10.72 2.75
C GLU A 218 24.05 -11.59 2.83
N THR A 219 25.19 -11.00 3.17
CA THR A 219 26.46 -11.74 3.30
C THR A 219 26.40 -12.76 4.44
N LEU A 220 25.73 -12.42 5.55
CA LEU A 220 25.64 -13.29 6.72
C LEU A 220 24.65 -14.44 6.53
N ASN A 221 23.59 -14.24 5.73
CA ASN A 221 22.57 -15.24 5.38
C ASN A 221 22.16 -16.16 6.56
N THR A 222 21.87 -15.56 7.72
CA THR A 222 21.42 -16.27 8.93
C THR A 222 20.07 -15.73 9.40
N SER A 223 19.41 -16.45 10.31
CA SER A 223 18.08 -16.13 10.83
C SER A 223 18.12 -15.93 12.34
N PRO A 224 17.61 -14.81 12.89
CA PRO A 224 17.57 -14.56 14.33
C PRO A 224 16.39 -15.28 15.00
N TYR A 225 16.23 -16.58 14.79
CA TYR A 225 15.24 -17.39 15.52
C TYR A 225 15.83 -17.95 16.82
N THR A 226 17.13 -18.26 16.86
CA THR A 226 17.86 -18.68 18.07
C THR A 226 19.14 -17.87 18.23
N TYR A 227 19.58 -17.75 19.47
CA TYR A 227 20.87 -17.15 19.81
C TYR A 227 22.02 -17.96 19.22
N GLU A 228 21.91 -19.28 19.16
CA GLU A 228 22.93 -20.19 18.63
C GLU A 228 23.42 -19.86 17.22
N VAL A 229 22.51 -19.58 16.28
CA VAL A 229 22.87 -19.34 14.86
C VAL A 229 23.05 -17.86 14.52
N ALA A 230 22.62 -16.96 15.42
CA ALA A 230 22.58 -15.52 15.17
C ALA A 230 22.80 -14.68 16.44
N PRO A 231 23.85 -14.95 17.26
CA PRO A 231 23.95 -14.42 18.62
C PRO A 231 24.00 -12.89 18.66
N VAL A 232 24.79 -12.29 17.77
CA VAL A 232 24.93 -10.84 17.66
C VAL A 232 23.63 -10.19 17.18
N LEU A 233 22.92 -10.82 16.24
CA LEU A 233 21.73 -10.25 15.62
C LEU A 233 20.52 -10.31 16.56
N VAL A 234 20.40 -11.37 17.36
CA VAL A 234 19.40 -11.46 18.43
C VAL A 234 19.60 -10.34 19.46
N LEU A 235 20.83 -10.14 19.93
CA LEU A 235 21.13 -9.06 20.88
C LEU A 235 20.90 -7.67 20.28
N MET A 236 21.32 -7.45 19.03
CA MET A 236 21.08 -6.18 18.34
C MET A 236 19.58 -5.89 18.16
N GLU A 237 18.81 -6.91 17.79
CA GLU A 237 17.37 -6.78 17.62
C GLU A 237 16.68 -6.38 18.93
N GLU A 238 17.02 -7.01 20.04
CA GLU A 238 16.47 -6.66 21.35
C GLU A 238 16.82 -5.21 21.74
N GLN A 239 18.06 -4.77 21.50
CA GLN A 239 18.46 -3.39 21.75
C GLN A 239 17.67 -2.37 20.91
N VAL A 240 17.42 -2.68 19.63
CA VAL A 240 16.61 -1.82 18.76
C VAL A 240 15.17 -1.79 19.24
N LEU A 241 14.56 -2.94 19.52
CA LEU A 241 13.18 -3.03 20.00
C LEU A 241 13.00 -2.31 21.34
N ALA A 242 13.92 -2.48 22.28
CA ALA A 242 13.95 -1.77 23.54
C ALA A 242 13.98 -0.25 23.33
N LYS A 243 14.82 0.24 22.41
CA LYS A 243 14.89 1.68 22.12
C LYS A 243 13.62 2.21 21.45
N LEU A 244 12.98 1.42 20.59
CA LEU A 244 11.70 1.79 20.00
C LEU A 244 10.58 1.84 21.05
N ARG A 245 10.54 0.88 22.00
CA ARG A 245 9.60 0.90 23.14
C ARG A 245 9.81 2.12 24.05
N GLU A 246 11.06 2.49 24.33
CA GLU A 246 11.38 3.70 25.08
C GLU A 246 10.80 4.96 24.40
N LEU A 247 10.92 5.06 23.08
CA LEU A 247 10.37 6.19 22.30
C LEU A 247 8.84 6.23 22.30
N VAL A 248 8.18 5.07 22.36
CA VAL A 248 6.73 4.96 22.58
C VAL A 248 6.35 5.43 23.99
N GLY A 249 7.26 5.32 24.96
CA GLY A 249 7.05 5.71 26.36
C GLY A 249 6.87 4.52 27.31
N TRP A 250 7.36 3.34 26.93
CA TRP A 250 7.34 2.14 27.77
C TRP A 250 8.72 1.81 28.32
N SER A 251 8.80 1.51 29.62
CA SER A 251 10.01 1.06 30.30
C SER A 251 10.25 -0.46 30.19
N SER A 252 9.22 -1.21 29.80
CA SER A 252 9.23 -2.67 29.64
C SER A 252 8.32 -3.06 28.48
N GLY A 253 8.43 -4.30 28.01
CA GLY A 253 7.56 -4.86 27.00
C GLY A 253 8.29 -5.87 26.14
N ASP A 254 7.65 -6.29 25.07
CA ASP A 254 8.15 -7.27 24.12
C ASP A 254 8.04 -6.71 22.69
N GLY A 255 8.52 -7.46 21.70
CA GLY A 255 8.36 -7.08 20.31
C GLY A 255 9.07 -8.03 19.36
N ILE A 256 8.78 -7.89 18.08
CA ILE A 256 9.45 -8.64 17.01
C ILE A 256 9.41 -7.87 15.70
N PHE A 257 10.43 -8.04 14.86
CA PHE A 257 10.36 -7.56 13.49
C PHE A 257 9.52 -8.51 12.63
N ALA A 258 8.62 -7.94 11.83
CA ALA A 258 7.73 -8.64 10.92
C ALA A 258 7.99 -8.24 9.46
N PRO A 259 7.61 -9.07 8.47
CA PRO A 259 7.83 -8.81 7.06
C PRO A 259 6.78 -7.82 6.52
N GLY A 260 6.84 -6.59 7.03
CA GLY A 260 5.97 -5.47 6.68
C GLY A 260 4.89 -5.15 7.73
N GLY A 261 4.44 -3.89 7.71
CA GLY A 261 3.45 -3.37 8.68
C GLY A 261 2.09 -4.08 8.62
N SER A 262 1.71 -4.60 7.45
CA SER A 262 0.50 -5.43 7.34
C SER A 262 0.56 -6.65 8.24
N MET A 263 1.72 -7.34 8.29
CA MET A 263 1.91 -8.47 9.20
C MET A 263 1.96 -8.01 10.65
N SER A 264 2.60 -6.88 10.96
CA SER A 264 2.57 -6.32 12.32
C SER A 264 1.15 -6.05 12.82
N ASN A 265 0.26 -5.49 11.98
CA ASN A 265 -1.14 -5.30 12.34
C ASN A 265 -1.89 -6.63 12.52
N MET A 266 -1.57 -7.65 11.71
CA MET A 266 -2.11 -9.00 11.88
C MET A 266 -1.67 -9.65 13.19
N LEU A 267 -0.39 -9.47 13.57
CA LEU A 267 0.11 -9.91 14.88
C LEU A 267 -0.67 -9.22 16.00
N ALA A 268 -0.92 -7.91 15.89
CA ALA A 268 -1.72 -7.17 16.87
C ALA A 268 -3.11 -7.79 17.08
N MET A 269 -3.83 -8.04 15.98
CA MET A 269 -5.16 -8.66 16.02
C MET A 269 -5.11 -10.09 16.59
N ASN A 270 -4.13 -10.89 16.18
CA ASN A 270 -3.99 -12.26 16.67
C ASN A 270 -3.68 -12.32 18.16
N VAL A 271 -2.75 -11.46 18.63
CA VAL A 271 -2.36 -11.38 20.04
C VAL A 271 -3.52 -10.86 20.90
N ALA A 272 -4.28 -9.88 20.42
CA ALA A 272 -5.48 -9.40 21.10
C ALA A 272 -6.53 -10.50 21.27
N ARG A 273 -6.81 -11.25 20.19
CA ARG A 273 -7.71 -12.41 20.23
C ARG A 273 -7.21 -13.46 21.19
N PHE A 274 -5.93 -13.85 21.12
CA PHE A 274 -5.37 -14.86 22.01
C PHE A 274 -5.39 -14.43 23.48
N ARG A 275 -5.17 -13.15 23.79
CA ARG A 275 -5.26 -12.66 25.17
C ARG A 275 -6.66 -12.80 25.74
N ARG A 276 -7.70 -12.52 24.94
CA ARG A 276 -9.09 -12.61 25.37
C ARG A 276 -9.61 -14.06 25.37
N PHE A 277 -9.20 -14.83 24.36
CA PHE A 277 -9.65 -16.19 24.07
C PHE A 277 -8.46 -17.12 23.77
N PRO A 278 -7.69 -17.56 24.78
CA PRO A 278 -6.50 -18.39 24.59
C PRO A 278 -6.78 -19.71 23.86
N GLU A 279 -7.98 -20.26 24.07
CA GLU A 279 -8.49 -21.48 23.43
C GLU A 279 -8.60 -21.35 21.90
N SER A 280 -8.72 -20.13 21.37
CA SER A 280 -8.74 -19.86 19.92
C SER A 280 -7.51 -20.42 19.20
N ARG A 281 -6.38 -20.54 19.90
CA ARG A 281 -5.14 -21.13 19.37
C ARG A 281 -5.31 -22.62 19.05
N SER A 282 -6.01 -23.38 19.90
CA SER A 282 -6.17 -24.83 19.76
C SER A 282 -7.49 -25.24 19.11
N ARG A 283 -8.56 -24.45 19.33
CA ARG A 283 -9.91 -24.76 18.86
C ARG A 283 -10.27 -23.99 17.59
N GLY A 284 -9.60 -22.88 17.27
CA GLY A 284 -10.01 -21.98 16.20
C GLY A 284 -11.14 -21.02 16.63
N ASN A 285 -11.69 -20.26 15.68
CA ASN A 285 -12.67 -19.21 15.98
C ASN A 285 -14.13 -19.70 16.09
N TRP A 286 -14.42 -20.94 15.71
CA TRP A 286 -15.82 -21.40 15.55
C TRP A 286 -16.59 -21.48 16.87
N ASP A 287 -15.89 -21.62 18.00
CA ASP A 287 -16.44 -21.68 19.36
C ASP A 287 -16.44 -20.30 20.05
N LEU A 288 -15.95 -19.26 19.36
CA LEU A 288 -15.90 -17.90 19.91
C LEU A 288 -17.19 -17.14 19.61
N PRO A 289 -17.59 -16.17 20.45
CA PRO A 289 -18.59 -15.19 20.05
C PRO A 289 -18.12 -14.44 18.79
N ARG A 290 -19.08 -13.88 18.04
CA ARG A 290 -18.78 -13.00 16.91
C ARG A 290 -17.96 -11.82 17.42
N LEU A 291 -16.72 -11.66 16.92
CA LEU A 291 -15.80 -10.63 17.40
C LEU A 291 -16.03 -9.31 16.64
N GLY A 292 -16.01 -8.18 17.35
CA GLY A 292 -16.06 -6.83 16.76
C GLY A 292 -14.70 -6.14 16.81
N LEU A 293 -14.16 -5.78 15.64
CA LEU A 293 -12.94 -5.00 15.47
C LEU A 293 -13.30 -3.58 14.99
N PHE A 294 -12.63 -2.55 15.50
CA PHE A 294 -12.87 -1.16 15.12
C PHE A 294 -11.61 -0.54 14.54
N ALA A 295 -11.73 0.22 13.47
CA ALA A 295 -10.61 0.94 12.88
C ALA A 295 -11.10 2.23 12.23
N SER A 296 -10.21 3.21 12.05
CA SER A 296 -10.58 4.44 11.34
C SER A 296 -11.01 4.13 9.91
N GLN A 297 -11.98 4.88 9.37
CA GLN A 297 -12.34 4.78 7.95
C GLN A 297 -11.14 5.10 7.03
N GLU A 298 -10.18 5.88 7.51
CA GLU A 298 -8.92 6.22 6.82
C GLU A 298 -7.75 5.28 7.20
N SER A 299 -8.03 4.19 7.93
CA SER A 299 -7.02 3.21 8.32
C SER A 299 -6.47 2.44 7.11
N HIS A 300 -5.30 1.84 7.30
CA HIS A 300 -4.71 1.03 6.24
C HIS A 300 -5.52 -0.25 6.01
N TYR A 301 -5.71 -0.62 4.74
CA TYR A 301 -6.50 -1.79 4.33
C TYR A 301 -6.01 -3.13 4.90
N SER A 302 -4.83 -3.18 5.53
CA SER A 302 -4.30 -4.38 6.19
C SER A 302 -5.19 -4.84 7.35
N ILE A 303 -5.99 -3.97 7.96
CA ILE A 303 -6.94 -4.37 9.01
C ILE A 303 -8.00 -5.31 8.43
N LEU A 304 -8.62 -4.94 7.31
CA LEU A 304 -9.57 -5.79 6.60
C LEU A 304 -8.92 -7.10 6.12
N LYS A 305 -7.71 -7.01 5.52
CA LYS A 305 -6.97 -8.21 5.09
C LYS A 305 -6.64 -9.13 6.26
N GLY A 306 -6.26 -8.57 7.41
CA GLY A 306 -5.94 -9.34 8.60
C GLY A 306 -7.16 -10.01 9.21
N ALA A 307 -8.29 -9.30 9.29
CA ALA A 307 -9.54 -9.88 9.74
C ALA A 307 -9.99 -11.05 8.85
N ALA A 308 -9.87 -10.90 7.52
CA ALA A 308 -10.14 -11.99 6.58
C ALA A 308 -9.17 -13.18 6.80
N LEU A 309 -7.87 -12.91 6.85
CA LEU A 309 -6.84 -13.94 6.99
C LEU A 309 -6.94 -14.72 8.32
N LEU A 310 -7.28 -14.03 9.41
CA LEU A 310 -7.41 -14.63 10.75
C LEU A 310 -8.73 -15.36 10.96
N GLY A 311 -9.61 -15.42 9.95
CA GLY A 311 -10.92 -16.06 10.04
C GLY A 311 -11.91 -15.29 10.92
N ILE A 312 -11.70 -13.98 11.10
CA ILE A 312 -12.63 -13.10 11.81
C ILE A 312 -13.70 -12.60 10.83
N GLY A 313 -13.32 -12.35 9.57
CA GLY A 313 -14.22 -11.85 8.52
C GLY A 313 -14.25 -10.32 8.43
N THR A 314 -14.40 -9.79 7.22
CA THR A 314 -14.39 -8.35 6.96
C THR A 314 -15.62 -7.63 7.49
N ASP A 315 -16.77 -8.31 7.55
CA ASP A 315 -18.04 -7.75 8.04
C ASP A 315 -18.03 -7.49 9.56
N ASN A 316 -16.96 -7.94 10.22
CA ASN A 316 -16.69 -7.77 11.63
C ASN A 316 -15.66 -6.67 11.91
N VAL A 317 -15.26 -5.93 10.87
CA VAL A 317 -14.44 -4.73 10.97
C VAL A 317 -15.33 -3.51 10.77
N HIS A 318 -15.60 -2.81 11.87
CA HIS A 318 -16.41 -1.60 11.90
C HIS A 318 -15.51 -0.39 11.65
N LEU A 319 -15.65 0.20 10.45
CA LEU A 319 -14.92 1.40 10.07
C LEU A 319 -15.57 2.62 10.71
N VAL A 320 -14.90 3.19 11.71
CA VAL A 320 -15.38 4.33 12.48
C VAL A 320 -15.18 5.61 11.67
N ARG A 321 -16.21 6.45 11.67
CA ARG A 321 -16.24 7.73 10.95
C ARG A 321 -15.09 8.65 11.39
N THR A 322 -14.58 9.40 10.41
CA THR A 322 -13.55 10.42 10.60
C THR A 322 -14.11 11.84 10.48
N ASP A 323 -13.41 12.79 11.09
CA ASP A 323 -13.64 14.23 10.89
C ASP A 323 -13.15 14.68 9.50
N GLU A 324 -13.41 15.95 9.17
CA GLU A 324 -12.91 16.60 7.93
C GLU A 324 -11.39 16.59 7.78
N ARG A 325 -10.66 16.24 8.84
CA ARG A 325 -9.20 16.15 8.87
C ARG A 325 -8.69 14.70 8.77
N GLY A 326 -9.60 13.76 8.54
CA GLY A 326 -9.29 12.33 8.42
C GLY A 326 -8.97 11.65 9.74
N LYS A 327 -9.35 12.23 10.88
CA LYS A 327 -9.12 11.65 12.21
C LYS A 327 -10.36 10.95 12.72
N MET A 328 -10.20 9.78 13.33
CA MET A 328 -11.29 9.05 13.98
C MET A 328 -11.98 9.92 15.03
N ILE A 329 -13.32 9.92 15.01
CA ILE A 329 -14.16 10.63 15.99
C ILE A 329 -14.43 9.68 17.18
N PRO A 330 -13.92 9.97 18.40
CA PRO A 330 -14.08 9.07 19.55
C PRO A 330 -15.53 8.81 19.95
N GLU A 331 -16.43 9.78 19.75
CA GLU A 331 -17.86 9.64 20.02
C GLU A 331 -18.52 8.65 19.08
N GLU A 332 -18.06 8.57 17.82
CA GLU A 332 -18.54 7.59 16.85
C GLU A 332 -17.96 6.20 17.16
N LEU A 333 -16.73 6.12 17.67
CA LEU A 333 -16.17 4.85 18.17
C LEU A 333 -17.01 4.29 19.32
N GLU A 334 -17.37 5.12 20.30
CA GLU A 334 -18.25 4.72 21.41
C GLU A 334 -19.60 4.20 20.89
N LYS A 335 -20.26 4.93 19.97
CA LYS A 335 -21.54 4.51 19.37
C LYS A 335 -21.43 3.16 18.66
N GLU A 336 -20.39 2.95 17.86
CA GLU A 336 -20.17 1.69 17.15
C GLU A 336 -19.94 0.53 18.12
N ILE A 337 -19.17 0.74 19.20
CA ILE A 337 -18.97 -0.28 20.24
C ILE A 337 -20.30 -0.67 20.88
N GLN A 338 -21.14 0.31 21.25
CA GLN A 338 -22.45 0.04 21.84
C GLN A 338 -23.38 -0.70 20.87
N ARG A 339 -23.39 -0.31 19.59
CA ARG A 339 -24.16 -1.00 18.54
C ARG A 339 -23.75 -2.46 18.42
N VAL A 340 -22.45 -2.74 18.32
CA VAL A 340 -21.89 -4.10 18.20
C VAL A 340 -22.24 -4.96 19.42
N LYS A 341 -22.20 -4.39 20.64
CA LYS A 341 -22.65 -5.09 21.86
C LYS A 341 -24.14 -5.40 21.82
N ALA A 342 -24.98 -4.46 21.37
CA ALA A 342 -26.41 -4.67 21.24
C ALA A 342 -26.77 -5.75 20.21
N GLU A 343 -25.93 -5.96 19.20
CA GLU A 343 -26.03 -7.04 18.22
C GLU A 343 -25.51 -8.40 18.73
N GLY A 344 -25.10 -8.49 20.00
CA GLY A 344 -24.60 -9.72 20.62
C GLY A 344 -23.18 -10.12 20.20
N SER A 345 -22.44 -9.22 19.56
CA SER A 345 -21.02 -9.42 19.23
C SER A 345 -20.13 -8.96 20.39
N GLU A 346 -18.93 -9.51 20.51
CA GLU A 346 -17.92 -9.15 21.52
C GLU A 346 -16.93 -8.13 20.93
N PRO A 347 -16.98 -6.85 21.32
CA PRO A 347 -15.92 -5.89 20.99
C PRO A 347 -14.58 -6.34 21.55
N LEU A 348 -13.55 -6.34 20.72
CA LEU A 348 -12.24 -6.89 21.10
C LEU A 348 -11.09 -5.89 20.94
N PHE A 349 -11.08 -5.13 19.84
CA PHE A 349 -9.86 -4.47 19.36
C PHE A 349 -10.19 -3.17 18.65
N VAL A 350 -9.40 -2.13 18.94
CA VAL A 350 -9.44 -0.84 18.25
C VAL A 350 -8.08 -0.57 17.62
N CYS A 351 -8.05 -0.30 16.31
CA CYS A 351 -6.88 0.19 15.59
C CYS A 351 -7.00 1.70 15.36
N ALA A 352 -6.27 2.47 16.16
CA ALA A 352 -6.04 3.89 15.90
C ALA A 352 -4.86 4.05 14.94
N THR A 353 -4.92 5.02 14.03
CA THR A 353 -3.88 5.26 13.03
C THR A 353 -3.11 6.55 13.35
N SER A 354 -1.79 6.43 13.50
CA SER A 354 -0.87 7.55 13.64
C SER A 354 -0.11 7.79 12.34
N GLY A 355 -0.68 8.63 11.49
CA GLY A 355 -0.20 8.91 10.14
C GLY A 355 -0.88 8.02 9.10
N THR A 356 -2.09 8.40 8.66
CA THR A 356 -2.82 7.71 7.58
C THR A 356 -2.06 7.75 6.26
N THR A 357 -2.34 6.79 5.36
CA THR A 357 -1.55 6.56 4.14
C THR A 357 -1.69 7.70 3.13
N VAL A 358 -2.88 8.29 3.02
CA VAL A 358 -3.21 9.32 2.02
C VAL A 358 -3.08 10.72 2.62
N LEU A 359 -3.79 10.97 3.72
CA LEU A 359 -3.87 12.31 4.31
C LEU A 359 -2.74 12.60 5.31
N GLY A 360 -2.05 11.57 5.81
CA GLY A 360 -1.10 11.72 6.91
C GLY A 360 -1.76 12.18 8.22
N ALA A 361 -3.04 11.83 8.44
CA ALA A 361 -3.81 12.20 9.62
C ALA A 361 -3.39 11.39 10.86
N PHE A 362 -3.59 11.97 12.05
CA PHE A 362 -3.27 11.35 13.34
C PHE A 362 -4.52 11.33 14.21
N ASP A 363 -4.97 10.12 14.52
CA ASP A 363 -6.12 9.88 15.40
C ASP A 363 -5.85 10.38 16.84
N PRO A 364 -6.86 10.86 17.57
CA PRO A 364 -6.72 11.38 18.93
C PRO A 364 -6.54 10.25 19.96
N LEU A 365 -5.31 9.77 20.13
CA LEU A 365 -5.03 8.52 20.88
C LEU A 365 -5.46 8.58 22.35
N ASP A 366 -5.31 9.71 23.05
CA ASP A 366 -5.74 9.82 24.45
C ASP A 366 -7.25 9.60 24.61
N ALA A 367 -8.06 10.24 23.76
CA ALA A 367 -9.51 10.08 23.79
C ALA A 367 -9.95 8.66 23.38
N ILE A 368 -9.29 8.07 22.37
CA ILE A 368 -9.54 6.68 21.98
C ILE A 368 -9.15 5.71 23.09
N ALA A 369 -8.04 5.96 23.78
CA ALA A 369 -7.61 5.16 24.92
C ALA A 369 -8.60 5.23 26.09
N ASP A 370 -9.24 6.39 26.33
CA ASP A 370 -10.32 6.51 27.31
C ASP A 370 -11.52 5.63 26.94
N VAL A 371 -11.92 5.62 25.66
CA VAL A 371 -13.00 4.73 25.16
C VAL A 371 -12.62 3.26 25.34
N CYS A 372 -11.40 2.87 24.93
CA CYS A 372 -10.93 1.50 25.06
C CYS A 372 -10.89 1.04 26.52
N ALA A 373 -10.44 1.90 27.43
CA ALA A 373 -10.37 1.60 28.86
C ALA A 373 -11.76 1.37 29.47
N ARG A 374 -12.77 2.18 29.11
CA ARG A 374 -14.16 1.99 29.59
C ARG A 374 -14.77 0.65 29.20
N HIS A 375 -14.33 0.08 28.08
CA HIS A 375 -14.88 -1.16 27.53
C HIS A 375 -13.97 -2.37 27.63
N GLY A 376 -12.74 -2.20 28.15
CA GLY A 376 -11.75 -3.27 28.24
C GLY A 376 -11.24 -3.77 26.88
N LEU A 377 -11.14 -2.88 25.89
CA LEU A 377 -10.71 -3.22 24.53
C LEU A 377 -9.20 -3.12 24.37
N TRP A 378 -8.64 -3.98 23.53
CA TRP A 378 -7.25 -3.86 23.11
C TRP A 378 -7.05 -2.62 22.23
N LEU A 379 -6.15 -1.72 22.63
CA LEU A 379 -5.77 -0.57 21.82
C LEU A 379 -4.48 -0.88 21.04
N HIS A 380 -4.61 -0.97 19.72
CA HIS A 380 -3.47 -0.99 18.81
C HIS A 380 -3.30 0.37 18.12
N VAL A 381 -2.05 0.83 18.02
CA VAL A 381 -1.72 2.01 17.22
C VAL A 381 -0.93 1.59 15.99
N ASP A 382 -1.55 1.71 14.81
CA ASP A 382 -0.83 1.63 13.54
C ASP A 382 -0.06 2.94 13.32
N ALA A 383 1.20 2.94 13.76
CA ALA A 383 2.16 4.00 13.54
C ALA A 383 3.17 3.61 12.45
N ALA A 384 2.79 2.73 11.50
CA ALA A 384 3.67 2.27 10.44
C ALA A 384 4.36 3.44 9.72
N TRP A 385 3.59 4.48 9.40
CA TRP A 385 4.11 5.71 8.80
C TRP A 385 4.55 6.73 9.85
N GLY A 386 3.63 7.17 10.72
CA GLY A 386 3.86 8.31 11.61
C GLY A 386 4.71 8.03 12.85
N GLY A 387 5.00 6.76 13.18
CA GLY A 387 5.78 6.39 14.37
C GLY A 387 7.16 7.04 14.42
N SER A 388 7.75 7.31 13.25
CA SER A 388 9.05 7.97 13.13
C SER A 388 9.05 9.41 13.66
N ALA A 389 7.89 10.05 13.81
CA ALA A 389 7.77 11.36 14.46
C ALA A 389 8.13 11.34 15.95
N LEU A 390 8.11 10.18 16.62
CA LEU A 390 8.54 10.01 18.02
C LEU A 390 10.01 10.35 18.26
N LEU A 391 10.85 10.25 17.21
CA LEU A 391 12.27 10.62 17.28
C LEU A 391 12.48 12.12 17.46
N SER A 392 11.54 12.96 17.00
CA SER A 392 11.64 14.41 17.10
C SER A 392 10.90 14.92 18.34
N PRO A 393 11.60 15.62 19.27
CA PRO A 393 10.95 16.30 20.39
C PRO A 393 9.87 17.30 19.95
N ARG A 394 10.00 17.87 18.75
CA ARG A 394 9.06 18.85 18.19
C ARG A 394 7.81 18.20 17.59
N LEU A 395 7.88 16.94 17.15
CA LEU A 395 6.80 16.27 16.42
C LEU A 395 6.14 15.14 17.22
N ARG A 396 6.79 14.63 18.28
CA ARG A 396 6.26 13.51 19.09
C ARG A 396 4.87 13.76 19.69
N HIS A 397 4.47 15.03 19.86
CA HIS A 397 3.13 15.41 20.32
C HIS A 397 2.01 14.96 19.38
N LEU A 398 2.32 14.67 18.10
CA LEU A 398 1.34 14.12 17.14
C LEU A 398 0.86 12.72 17.55
N LEU A 399 1.62 12.01 18.40
CA LEU A 399 1.29 10.69 18.93
C LEU A 399 1.05 10.76 20.46
N ALA A 400 0.61 11.91 20.97
CA ALA A 400 0.20 12.03 22.37
C ALA A 400 -0.85 10.96 22.71
N GLY A 401 -0.64 10.24 23.82
CA GLY A 401 -1.45 9.10 24.23
C GLY A 401 -0.93 7.72 23.79
N ILE A 402 0.06 7.62 22.89
CA ILE A 402 0.54 6.32 22.38
C ILE A 402 1.05 5.37 23.47
N HIS A 403 1.66 5.89 24.53
CA HIS A 403 2.12 5.09 25.68
C HIS A 403 0.99 4.32 26.40
N ARG A 404 -0.27 4.66 26.15
CA ARG A 404 -1.45 3.97 26.71
C ARG A 404 -1.91 2.77 25.88
N SER A 405 -1.37 2.58 24.68
CA SER A 405 -1.75 1.44 23.83
C SER A 405 -1.20 0.11 24.35
N ASP A 406 -1.81 -1.00 23.93
CA ASP A 406 -1.32 -2.34 24.20
C ASP A 406 -0.25 -2.77 23.20
N SER A 407 -0.36 -2.36 21.93
CA SER A 407 0.64 -2.64 20.90
C SER A 407 0.78 -1.52 19.85
N VAL A 408 1.94 -1.46 19.22
CA VAL A 408 2.28 -0.47 18.18
C VAL A 408 2.92 -1.16 16.98
N THR A 409 2.47 -0.81 15.77
CA THR A 409 3.20 -1.09 14.53
C THR A 409 4.04 0.13 14.15
N TRP A 410 5.31 -0.05 13.80
CA TRP A 410 6.17 1.03 13.29
C TRP A 410 7.07 0.53 12.17
N ASN A 411 7.07 1.21 11.01
CA ASN A 411 7.90 0.85 9.86
C ASN A 411 9.06 1.86 9.63
N PRO A 412 10.24 1.62 10.23
CA PRO A 412 11.46 2.35 9.92
C PRO A 412 11.82 2.37 8.42
N HIS A 413 11.39 1.38 7.63
CA HIS A 413 11.64 1.38 6.18
C HIS A 413 10.92 2.48 5.40
N LYS A 414 9.96 3.18 6.03
CA LYS A 414 9.24 4.30 5.42
C LYS A 414 10.00 5.61 5.65
N LEU A 415 9.58 6.44 6.61
CA LEU A 415 10.11 7.80 6.83
C LEU A 415 11.60 7.84 7.20
N LEU A 416 12.17 6.76 7.75
CA LEU A 416 13.59 6.68 8.11
C LEU A 416 14.47 6.09 6.99
N MET A 417 13.88 5.70 5.84
CA MET A 417 14.59 5.22 4.66
C MET A 417 15.42 3.94 4.90
N VAL A 418 15.09 3.17 5.94
CA VAL A 418 15.85 1.97 6.35
C VAL A 418 15.82 0.85 5.31
N GLY A 419 14.87 0.91 4.36
CA GLY A 419 14.77 -0.05 3.28
C GLY A 419 13.85 -1.22 3.52
N LEU A 420 13.18 -1.63 2.45
CA LEU A 420 12.21 -2.71 2.50
C LEU A 420 12.90 -4.06 2.82
N GLN A 421 12.34 -4.90 3.70
CA GLN A 421 11.33 -4.58 4.72
C GLN A 421 12.02 -4.27 6.06
N CYS A 422 11.37 -3.51 6.93
CA CYS A 422 11.82 -3.24 8.31
C CYS A 422 10.61 -2.71 9.08
N SER A 423 9.88 -3.60 9.74
CA SER A 423 8.64 -3.30 10.45
C SER A 423 8.70 -3.91 11.83
N ALA A 424 8.61 -3.09 12.88
CA ALA A 424 8.57 -3.54 14.25
C ALA A 424 7.11 -3.67 14.70
N PHE A 425 6.76 -4.81 15.28
CA PHE A 425 5.61 -4.96 16.15
C PHE A 425 6.10 -4.83 17.60
N LEU A 426 5.60 -3.83 18.31
CA LEU A 426 5.94 -3.57 19.72
C LEU A 426 4.74 -3.91 20.58
N LEU A 427 4.99 -4.53 21.72
CA LEU A 427 3.98 -4.98 22.65
C LEU A 427 4.30 -4.48 24.06
N ARG A 428 3.32 -3.92 24.76
CA ARG A 428 3.50 -3.43 26.13
C ARG A 428 3.62 -4.56 27.16
N ASP A 429 2.96 -5.69 26.90
CA ASP A 429 3.05 -6.88 27.73
C ASP A 429 4.50 -7.40 27.82
N SER A 430 4.88 -7.82 29.02
CA SER A 430 6.18 -8.44 29.33
C SER A 430 6.02 -9.83 29.96
N SER A 431 4.81 -10.40 29.93
CA SER A 431 4.52 -11.71 30.52
C SER A 431 4.94 -12.87 29.61
N GLY A 432 5.45 -12.60 28.40
CA GLY A 432 5.71 -13.60 27.37
C GLY A 432 4.49 -13.91 26.50
N LEU A 433 3.56 -12.95 26.35
CA LEU A 433 2.33 -13.15 25.58
C LEU A 433 2.59 -13.52 24.12
N LEU A 434 3.62 -12.96 23.47
CA LEU A 434 4.01 -13.34 22.10
C LEU A 434 4.38 -14.83 22.00
N GLN A 435 5.22 -15.30 22.92
CA GLN A 435 5.66 -16.69 22.96
C GLN A 435 4.50 -17.64 23.26
N ARG A 436 3.60 -17.29 24.18
CA ARG A 436 2.40 -18.11 24.44
C ARG A 436 1.44 -18.14 23.24
N CYS A 437 1.32 -17.03 22.54
CA CYS A 437 0.42 -16.88 21.40
C CYS A 437 0.90 -17.71 20.19
N HIS A 438 2.18 -17.64 19.86
CA HIS A 438 2.73 -18.22 18.62
C HIS A 438 3.55 -19.50 18.84
N GLY A 439 4.05 -19.72 20.05
CA GLY A 439 5.00 -20.80 20.32
C GLY A 439 4.35 -22.18 20.21
N VAL A 440 5.04 -23.05 19.47
CA VAL A 440 4.67 -24.46 19.28
C VAL A 440 5.60 -25.39 20.06
N GLY A 441 6.77 -24.90 20.50
CA GLY A 441 7.72 -25.70 21.28
C GLY A 441 8.31 -26.85 20.46
N ALA A 442 8.65 -26.60 19.20
CA ALA A 442 9.21 -27.60 18.32
C ALA A 442 10.57 -28.10 18.84
N SER A 443 10.62 -29.39 19.24
CA SER A 443 11.76 -29.99 19.94
C SER A 443 13.07 -30.01 19.14
N TYR A 444 13.01 -29.95 17.81
CA TYR A 444 14.20 -29.93 16.95
C TYR A 444 14.89 -28.55 16.91
N LEU A 445 14.23 -27.48 17.38
CA LEU A 445 14.72 -26.10 17.26
C LEU A 445 14.86 -25.39 18.62
N PHE A 446 13.85 -25.54 19.49
CA PHE A 446 13.76 -24.89 20.80
C PHE A 446 14.00 -25.88 21.93
N GLN A 447 15.18 -26.50 21.92
CA GLN A 447 15.67 -27.38 22.98
C GLN A 447 15.83 -26.57 24.28
N ARG A 448 15.43 -27.14 25.42
CA ARG A 448 15.50 -26.47 26.73
C ARG A 448 16.82 -26.69 27.47
N ASP A 449 17.58 -27.68 27.03
CA ASP A 449 18.82 -28.18 27.62
C ASP A 449 20.08 -27.64 26.90
N LYS A 450 19.96 -26.50 26.21
CA LYS A 450 21.11 -25.83 25.58
C LYS A 450 22.06 -25.25 26.64
N PHE A 451 23.32 -25.10 26.26
CA PHE A 451 24.41 -24.60 27.11
C PHE A 451 24.39 -23.08 27.34
N TYR A 452 23.35 -22.38 26.90
CA TYR A 452 23.16 -20.93 27.03
C TYR A 452 21.74 -20.60 27.50
N ASP A 453 21.50 -19.34 27.87
CA ASP A 453 20.16 -18.88 28.26
C ASP A 453 19.17 -18.91 27.09
N VAL A 454 18.32 -19.94 27.07
CA VAL A 454 17.31 -20.15 26.02
C VAL A 454 16.22 -19.08 25.98
N SER A 455 16.13 -18.19 26.97
CA SER A 455 15.21 -17.04 26.91
C SER A 455 15.57 -16.04 25.79
N LEU A 456 16.80 -16.12 25.28
CA LEU A 456 17.27 -15.33 24.13
C LEU A 456 16.74 -15.87 22.79
N ASP A 457 16.24 -17.10 22.73
CA ASP A 457 15.66 -17.66 21.50
C ASP A 457 14.29 -17.01 21.24
N THR A 458 14.18 -16.24 20.15
CA THR A 458 12.98 -15.44 19.86
C THR A 458 12.04 -16.08 18.83
N GLY A 459 12.43 -17.23 18.26
CA GLY A 459 11.69 -17.86 17.17
C GLY A 459 10.23 -18.20 17.52
N ASP A 460 9.98 -18.76 18.71
CA ASP A 460 8.63 -19.08 19.20
C ASP A 460 7.75 -17.84 19.49
N LYS A 461 8.30 -16.61 19.41
CA LYS A 461 7.51 -15.37 19.47
C LYS A 461 6.89 -15.00 18.12
N SER A 462 7.32 -15.62 17.02
CA SER A 462 6.92 -15.31 15.65
C SER A 462 6.06 -16.43 15.04
N PRO A 463 5.08 -16.12 14.17
CA PRO A 463 4.49 -17.13 13.30
C PRO A 463 5.44 -17.58 12.17
N GLN A 464 6.58 -16.91 11.97
CA GLN A 464 7.60 -17.33 11.01
C GLN A 464 8.61 -18.27 11.68
N CYS A 465 9.05 -19.31 10.94
CA CYS A 465 10.21 -20.11 11.33
C CYS A 465 11.52 -19.38 10.96
N GLY A 466 11.90 -19.40 9.68
CA GLY A 466 12.99 -18.58 9.16
C GLY A 466 12.59 -17.10 9.10
N ARG A 467 13.46 -16.23 9.59
CA ARG A 467 13.22 -14.78 9.66
C ARG A 467 14.46 -14.00 9.23
N ARG A 468 14.26 -12.89 8.53
CA ARG A 468 15.37 -12.02 8.11
C ARG A 468 15.78 -11.10 9.27
N ALA A 469 17.07 -10.82 9.38
CA ALA A 469 17.62 -9.89 10.38
C ALA A 469 17.40 -8.42 10.00
N ASP A 470 16.14 -7.99 9.85
CA ASP A 470 15.78 -6.65 9.40
C ASP A 470 16.12 -5.54 10.42
N GLY A 471 16.32 -5.89 11.69
CA GLY A 471 16.80 -4.96 12.72
C GLY A 471 18.24 -4.47 12.51
N LEU A 472 19.09 -5.24 11.81
CA LEU A 472 20.52 -4.92 11.64
C LEU A 472 20.74 -3.59 10.89
N LYS A 473 20.07 -3.41 9.76
CA LYS A 473 20.20 -2.19 8.96
C LYS A 473 19.71 -0.95 9.71
N LEU A 474 18.63 -1.06 10.49
CA LEU A 474 18.19 0.02 11.37
C LEU A 474 19.24 0.31 12.44
N TRP A 475 19.77 -0.71 13.11
CA TRP A 475 20.82 -0.56 14.11
C TRP A 475 22.04 0.17 13.55
N ILE A 476 22.51 -0.20 12.35
CA ILE A 476 23.66 0.43 11.69
C ILE A 476 23.40 1.90 11.39
N LEU A 477 22.25 2.23 10.79
CA LEU A 477 21.88 3.63 10.56
C LEU A 477 21.83 4.40 11.87
N TRP A 478 21.18 3.84 12.89
CA TRP A 478 21.03 4.50 14.18
C TRP A 478 22.38 4.74 14.85
N LYS A 479 23.32 3.79 14.76
CA LYS A 479 24.70 3.99 15.24
C LYS A 479 25.44 5.08 14.45
N ALA A 480 25.25 5.14 13.14
CA ALA A 480 25.94 6.10 12.29
C ALA A 480 25.47 7.55 12.53
N VAL A 481 24.16 7.78 12.69
CA VAL A 481 23.61 9.14 12.76
C VAL A 481 23.07 9.54 14.14
N GLY A 482 22.89 8.57 15.04
CA GLY A 482 22.30 8.78 16.36
C GLY A 482 20.81 9.17 16.31
N THR A 483 20.17 9.21 17.47
CA THR A 483 18.77 9.66 17.60
C THR A 483 18.58 11.09 17.08
N ARG A 484 19.57 11.98 17.32
CA ARG A 484 19.54 13.36 16.82
C ARG A 484 19.55 13.42 15.29
N GLY A 485 20.39 12.64 14.62
CA GLY A 485 20.44 12.62 13.15
C GLY A 485 19.16 12.06 12.54
N LEU A 486 18.58 11.02 13.15
CA LEU A 486 17.26 10.51 12.74
C LEU A 486 16.16 11.56 12.93
N ALA A 487 16.13 12.25 14.08
CA ALA A 487 15.18 13.32 14.35
C ALA A 487 15.27 14.47 13.32
N GLN A 488 16.50 14.89 12.98
CA GLN A 488 16.74 15.92 11.98
C GLN A 488 16.22 15.54 10.58
N ARG A 489 16.37 14.28 10.18
CA ARG A 489 15.83 13.78 8.90
C ARG A 489 14.30 13.86 8.87
N VAL A 490 13.65 13.42 9.95
CA VAL A 490 12.20 13.51 10.11
C VAL A 490 11.73 14.97 10.08
N GLU A 491 12.37 15.84 10.85
CA GLU A 491 12.05 17.28 10.88
C GLU A 491 12.22 17.94 9.51
N ARG A 492 13.27 17.58 8.76
CA ARG A 492 13.50 18.08 7.40
C ARG A 492 12.39 17.64 6.44
N ALA A 493 11.93 16.39 6.52
CA ALA A 493 10.81 15.93 5.71
C ALA A 493 9.53 16.74 5.99
N PHE A 494 9.20 16.97 7.26
CA PHE A 494 8.05 17.81 7.63
C PHE A 494 8.23 19.27 7.21
N ALA A 495 9.44 19.83 7.28
CA ALA A 495 9.73 21.18 6.80
C ALA A 495 9.56 21.28 5.27
N ALA A 496 10.00 20.27 4.52
CA ALA A 496 9.81 20.20 3.08
C ALA A 496 8.32 20.14 2.69
N SER A 497 7.52 19.33 3.40
CA SER A 497 6.06 19.30 3.20
C SER A 497 5.41 20.66 3.44
N ARG A 498 5.78 21.37 4.52
CA ARG A 498 5.27 22.73 4.79
C ARG A 498 5.71 23.71 3.71
N TYR A 499 6.96 23.65 3.27
CA TYR A 499 7.44 24.48 2.18
C TYR A 499 6.62 24.24 0.90
N LEU A 500 6.38 22.98 0.52
CA LEU A 500 5.55 22.64 -0.63
C LEU A 500 4.12 23.18 -0.49
N LEU A 501 3.51 23.02 0.68
CA LEU A 501 2.19 23.58 0.97
C LEU A 501 2.14 25.09 0.73
N GLU A 502 3.13 25.83 1.24
CA GLU A 502 3.22 27.28 1.05
C GLU A 502 3.46 27.66 -0.42
N GLN A 503 4.24 26.88 -1.16
CA GLN A 503 4.44 27.11 -2.60
C GLN A 503 3.16 26.85 -3.40
N VAL A 504 2.41 25.81 -3.05
CA VAL A 504 1.13 25.47 -3.69
C VAL A 504 0.09 26.55 -3.43
N LYS A 505 -0.04 27.05 -2.20
CA LYS A 505 -0.97 28.14 -1.85
C LYS A 505 -0.74 29.44 -2.63
N ARG A 506 0.48 29.68 -3.10
CA ARG A 506 0.88 30.92 -3.80
C ARG A 506 0.73 30.84 -5.31
N ARG A 507 0.41 29.67 -5.87
CA ARG A 507 0.33 29.45 -7.31
C ARG A 507 -1.10 29.29 -7.76
N GLU A 508 -1.49 30.07 -8.76
CA GLU A 508 -2.73 29.83 -9.50
C GLU A 508 -2.67 28.47 -10.20
N GLY A 509 -3.84 27.90 -10.47
CA GLY A 509 -3.96 26.55 -11.04
C GLY A 509 -3.75 25.42 -10.01
N PHE A 510 -3.60 25.70 -8.72
CA PHE A 510 -3.52 24.68 -7.68
C PHE A 510 -4.61 24.89 -6.61
N GLN A 511 -5.34 23.82 -6.27
CA GLN A 511 -6.30 23.84 -5.17
C GLN A 511 -5.97 22.75 -4.15
N LEU A 512 -5.82 23.15 -2.90
CA LEU A 512 -5.63 22.23 -1.79
C LEU A 512 -6.90 21.41 -1.55
N VAL A 513 -6.74 20.10 -1.37
CA VAL A 513 -7.85 19.22 -0.97
C VAL A 513 -8.22 19.48 0.49
N MET A 514 -7.23 19.75 1.33
CA MET A 514 -7.39 20.13 2.73
C MET A 514 -6.16 20.87 3.24
N GLU A 515 -6.27 21.54 4.40
CA GLU A 515 -5.10 22.11 5.06
C GLU A 515 -4.31 21.02 5.81
N VAL A 516 -3.24 20.53 5.19
CA VAL A 516 -2.50 19.36 5.67
C VAL A 516 -1.24 19.72 6.45
N ARG A 517 -0.86 18.88 7.44
CA ARG A 517 0.34 19.08 8.27
C ARG A 517 1.54 18.22 7.86
N VAL A 518 1.35 17.15 7.08
CA VAL A 518 2.39 16.12 6.85
C VAL A 518 2.51 15.67 5.39
N MET A 519 1.41 15.25 4.75
CA MET A 519 1.36 14.94 3.31
C MET A 519 0.63 16.07 2.59
N VAL A 520 1.12 16.55 1.45
CA VAL A 520 0.45 17.65 0.73
C VAL A 520 -0.39 17.06 -0.39
N GLU A 521 -1.71 17.24 -0.31
CA GLU A 521 -2.64 16.84 -1.34
C GLU A 521 -3.25 18.07 -2.02
N TRP A 522 -3.17 18.11 -3.34
CA TRP A 522 -3.62 19.23 -4.16
C TRP A 522 -4.13 18.70 -5.51
N ARG A 523 -4.98 19.48 -6.17
CA ARG A 523 -5.47 19.25 -7.54
C ARG A 523 -5.10 20.44 -8.42
N MET A 524 -4.88 20.23 -9.71
CA MET A 524 -4.82 21.35 -10.64
C MET A 524 -6.23 21.93 -10.83
N GLY A 525 -6.38 23.24 -10.66
CA GLY A 525 -7.57 23.99 -11.03
C GLY A 525 -7.51 24.47 -12.47
N ASP A 526 -8.66 24.82 -13.06
CA ASP A 526 -8.72 25.47 -14.37
C ASP A 526 -7.87 26.75 -14.33
N MET A 527 -6.96 26.95 -15.29
CA MET A 527 -6.23 28.20 -15.40
C MET A 527 -7.05 29.16 -16.25
N ASP A 528 -7.35 30.34 -15.72
CA ASP A 528 -7.93 31.42 -16.52
C ASP A 528 -6.87 31.88 -17.53
N THR A 529 -6.99 31.42 -18.78
CA THR A 529 -6.34 32.02 -19.97
C THR A 529 -7.34 32.37 -21.04
#